data_AF-A0A7L3UR72-F1
#
_entry.id   AF-A0A7L3UR72-F1
#
_cell.length_a   1.000
_cell.length_b   1.000
_cell.length_c   1.000
_cell.angle_alpha   90.00
_cell.angle_beta   90.00
_cell.angle_gamma   90.00
#
_symmetry.space_group_name_H-M   'P 1'
#
loop_
_entity.id
_entity.type
_entity.pdbx_description
1 polymer ?
#
loop_
_entity_poly.entity_id
_entity_poly.type
_entity_poly.pdbx_seq_one_letter_code
_entity_poly.pdbx_strand_id
1 'polypeptide(L)' 'VSVSPPRSPFVLDEFKRKYSNEDTLTVALPHFWEHFDPEGWSLWYAEYRFPEELTQPFMSCNLITGEARLPDPSRP' A
#
# COMPACT_ATOMS: atom_id res chain seq x y z
N VAL A 1 -27.62 -2.20 9.90
CA VAL A 1 -27.05 -3.27 9.05
C VAL A 1 -25.74 -2.73 8.50
N SER A 2 -24.60 -3.21 8.99
CA SER A 2 -23.30 -2.82 8.43
C SER A 2 -23.14 -3.56 7.10
N VAL A 3 -23.26 -2.85 5.99
CA VAL A 3 -22.98 -3.42 4.67
C VAL A 3 -21.47 -3.39 4.50
N SER A 4 -20.81 -4.50 4.81
CA SER A 4 -19.42 -4.68 4.39
C SER A 4 -19.39 -4.72 2.86
N PRO A 5 -18.49 -3.98 2.19
CA PRO A 5 -18.34 -4.06 0.75
C PRO A 5 -18.06 -5.52 0.34
N PRO A 6 -18.47 -5.93 -0.87
CA PRO A 6 -18.17 -7.27 -1.37
C PRO A 6 -16.67 -7.51 -1.26
N ARG A 7 -16.30 -8.69 -0.77
CA ARG A 7 -14.89 -9.06 -0.61
C ARG A 7 -14.24 -8.99 -1.99
N SER A 8 -13.32 -8.04 -2.16
CA SER A 8 -12.57 -7.89 -3.40
C SER A 8 -11.86 -9.21 -3.74
N PRO A 9 -11.86 -9.63 -5.02
CA PRO A 9 -11.07 -10.77 -5.48
C PRO A 9 -9.55 -10.51 -5.37
N PHE A 10 -9.12 -9.26 -5.20
CA PHE A 10 -7.71 -8.91 -5.06
C PHE A 10 -7.19 -9.23 -3.65
N VAL A 11 -6.28 -10.20 -3.56
CA VAL A 11 -5.62 -10.61 -2.31
C VAL A 11 -4.28 -9.88 -2.17
N LEU A 12 -4.26 -8.81 -1.39
CA LEU A 12 -3.06 -7.98 -1.20
C LEU A 12 -1.86 -8.76 -0.63
N ASP A 13 -2.09 -9.74 0.25
CA ASP A 13 -1.00 -10.53 0.84
C ASP A 13 -0.30 -11.44 -0.17
N GLU A 14 -1.02 -11.95 -1.17
CA GLU A 14 -0.42 -12.70 -2.28
C GLU A 14 0.44 -11.77 -3.14
N PHE A 15 -0.10 -10.60 -3.49
CA PHE A 15 0.65 -9.60 -4.24
C PHE A 15 1.93 -9.17 -3.50
N LYS A 16 1.86 -8.91 -2.19
CA LYS A 16 3.03 -8.58 -1.37
C LYS A 16 4.11 -9.66 -1.41
N ARG A 17 3.72 -10.94 -1.35
CA ARG A 17 4.66 -12.06 -1.45
C ARG A 17 5.37 -12.08 -2.80
N LYS A 18 4.61 -11.92 -3.89
CA LYS A 18 5.19 -11.86 -5.26
C LYS A 18 6.09 -10.64 -5.42
N TYR A 19 5.69 -9.48 -4.90
CA TYR A 19 6.48 -8.25 -4.95
C TYR A 19 7.79 -8.35 -4.16
N SER A 20 7.81 -9.01 -3.00
CA SER A 20 9.02 -9.13 -2.17
C SER A 20 9.95 -10.28 -2.57
N ASN A 21 9.44 -11.35 -3.19
CA ASN A 21 10.21 -12.56 -3.45
C ASN A 21 10.61 -12.75 -4.93
N GLU A 22 9.95 -12.05 -5.86
CA GLU A 22 10.12 -12.25 -7.31
C GLU A 22 10.49 -10.94 -8.01
N ASP A 23 10.82 -11.02 -9.30
CA ASP A 23 11.17 -9.83 -10.09
C ASP A 23 9.97 -8.89 -10.21
N THR A 24 10.15 -7.65 -9.74
CA THR A 24 9.08 -6.67 -9.63
C THR A 24 8.55 -6.24 -10.99
N LEU A 25 9.42 -6.12 -12.00
CA LEU A 25 9.06 -5.61 -13.32
C LEU A 25 8.43 -6.68 -14.19
N THR A 26 8.95 -7.90 -14.16
CA THR A 26 8.53 -8.98 -15.05
C THR A 26 7.47 -9.88 -14.45
N VAL A 27 7.32 -9.92 -13.12
CA VAL A 27 6.37 -10.83 -12.45
C VAL A 27 5.38 -10.10 -11.56
N ALA A 28 5.84 -9.23 -10.65
CA ALA A 28 4.92 -8.59 -9.70
C ALA A 28 3.98 -7.58 -10.38
N LEU A 29 4.49 -6.73 -11.27
CA LEU A 29 3.68 -5.73 -11.98
C LEU A 29 2.62 -6.36 -12.91
N PRO A 30 2.94 -7.33 -13.78
CA PRO A 30 1.91 -8.01 -14.59
C PRO A 30 0.85 -8.68 -13.71
N HIS A 31 1.29 -9.39 -12.65
CA HIS A 31 0.38 -10.02 -11.71
C HIS A 31 -0.54 -9.03 -11.00
N PHE A 32 -0.01 -7.85 -10.63
CA PHE A 32 -0.81 -6.77 -10.03
C PHE A 32 -1.93 -6.34 -10.97
N TRP A 33 -1.61 -6.00 -12.22
CA TRP A 33 -2.61 -5.50 -13.17
C TRP A 33 -3.63 -6.55 -13.58
N GLU A 34 -3.26 -7.83 -13.63
CA GLU A 34 -4.19 -8.94 -13.92
C GLU A 34 -5.23 -9.17 -12.81
N HIS A 35 -4.86 -8.94 -11.55
CA HIS A 35 -5.70 -9.23 -10.38
C HIS A 35 -6.27 -7.98 -9.71
N PHE A 36 -5.85 -6.78 -10.12
CA PHE A 36 -6.26 -5.53 -9.51
C PHE A 36 -7.77 -5.30 -9.72
N ASP A 37 -8.47 -5.10 -8.60
CA ASP A 37 -9.89 -4.82 -8.58
C ASP A 37 -10.13 -3.32 -8.30
N PRO A 38 -10.47 -2.51 -9.33
CA PRO A 38 -10.69 -1.08 -9.16
C PRO A 38 -12.00 -0.74 -8.43
N GLU A 39 -12.93 -1.69 -8.25
CA GLU A 39 -14.15 -1.46 -7.46
C GLU A 39 -13.89 -1.62 -5.96
N GLY A 40 -12.98 -2.53 -5.59
CA GLY A 40 -12.60 -2.79 -4.20
C GLY A 40 -11.36 -2.05 -3.70
N TRP A 41 -10.47 -1.60 -4.60
CA TRP A 41 -9.20 -0.97 -4.25
C TRP A 41 -8.92 0.31 -5.04
N SER A 42 -8.25 1.24 -4.39
CA SER A 42 -7.84 2.53 -4.96
C SER A 42 -6.33 2.72 -4.84
N LEU A 43 -5.69 3.16 -5.92
CA LEU A 43 -4.28 3.54 -5.91
C LEU A 43 -4.13 5.02 -5.55
N TRP A 44 -3.27 5.31 -4.57
CA TRP A 44 -2.98 6.66 -4.13
C TRP A 44 -1.51 6.98 -4.37
N TYR A 45 -1.26 8.06 -5.10
CA TYR A 45 0.06 8.66 -5.17
C TYR A 45 0.15 9.77 -4.12
N ALA A 46 1.11 9.65 -3.22
CA ALA A 46 1.34 10.61 -2.15
C ALA A 46 2.76 11.18 -2.28
N GLU A 47 2.84 12.50 -2.32
CA GLU A 47 4.08 13.25 -2.22
C GLU A 47 4.08 14.04 -0.92
N TYR A 48 5.23 14.13 -0.25
CA TYR A 48 5.31 14.87 0.99
C TYR A 48 5.12 16.37 0.70
N ARG A 49 4.09 16.98 1.31
CA ARG A 49 3.67 18.36 1.00
C ARG A 49 4.70 19.42 1.40
N PHE A 50 5.58 19.13 2.36
CA PHE A 50 6.58 20.06 2.88
C PHE A 50 7.98 19.44 2.86
N PRO A 51 8.54 19.13 1.67
CA PRO A 51 9.81 18.39 1.57
C PRO A 51 10.98 19.17 2.16
N GLU A 52 10.86 20.49 2.28
CA GLU A 52 11.86 21.38 2.88
C GLU A 52 12.07 21.13 4.39
N GLU A 53 11.08 20.56 5.08
CA GLU A 53 11.19 20.16 6.49
C GLU A 53 11.94 18.83 6.65
N LEU A 54 12.07 18.04 5.58
CA LEU A 54 12.79 16.77 5.53
C LEU A 54 14.25 16.98 5.14
N THR A 55 15.01 17.65 6.00
CA THR A 55 16.42 17.99 5.76
C THR A 55 17.34 16.76 5.68
N GLN A 56 16.92 15.62 6.23
CA GLN A 56 17.72 14.38 6.23
C GLN A 56 16.82 13.14 5.99
N PRO A 57 17.30 12.14 5.22
CA PRO A 57 16.50 10.99 4.81
C PRO A 57 16.05 10.08 5.97
N PHE A 58 16.69 10.13 7.14
CA PHE A 58 16.19 9.37 8.30
C PHE A 58 14.96 10.02 8.95
N MET A 59 14.73 11.32 8.77
CA MET A 59 13.56 12.01 9.33
C MET A 59 12.28 11.59 8.62
N SER A 60 12.32 11.41 7.29
CA SER A 60 11.20 10.85 6.53
C SER A 60 10.95 9.38 6.89
N CYS A 61 11.99 8.56 7.03
CA CYS A 61 11.85 7.16 7.45
C CYS A 61 11.23 7.02 8.85
N ASN A 62 11.60 7.89 9.80
CA ASN A 62 11.06 7.88 11.16
C ASN A 62 9.59 8.30 11.21
N LEU A 63 9.18 9.30 10.42
CA LEU A 63 7.77 9.71 10.32
C LEU A 63 6.92 8.61 9.68
N ILE A 64 7.35 8.04 8.55
CA ILE A 64 6.62 6.96 7.86
C ILE A 64 6.46 5.73 8.77
N THR A 65 7.50 5.36 9.51
CA THR A 65 7.45 4.22 10.44
C THR A 65 6.57 4.53 11.67
N GLY A 66 6.54 5.79 12.11
CA GLY A 66 5.67 6.27 13.17
C GLY A 66 4.19 6.22 12.78
N GLU A 67 3.84 6.76 11.62
CA GLU A 67 2.49 6.70 11.04
C GLU A 67 2.02 5.24 10.83
N ALA A 68 2.91 4.36 10.35
CA ALA A 68 2.60 2.95 10.18
C ALA A 68 2.41 2.17 11.52
N ARG A 69 2.94 2.70 12.63
CA ARG A 69 2.83 2.12 13.98
C ARG A 69 1.58 2.60 14.72
N LEU A 70 1.05 3.76 14.38
CA LEU A 70 -0.20 4.24 14.97
C LEU A 70 -1.33 3.26 14.58
N PRO A 71 -2.10 2.76 15.56
CA PRO A 71 -3.21 1.86 15.27
C PRO A 71 -4.26 2.65 14.48
N ASP A 72 -4.29 2.41 13.18
CA ASP A 72 -5.40 2.82 12.34
C ASP A 72 -6.67 2.14 12.86
N PRO A 73 -7.67 2.89 13.39
CA PRO A 73 -8.90 2.31 13.92
C PRO A 73 -9.74 1.58 12.86
N SER A 74 -9.35 1.65 11.58
CA SER A 74 -9.99 0.91 10.48
C SER A 74 -9.30 -0.42 10.10
N ARG A 75 -8.20 -0.78 10.79
CA ARG A 75 -7.49 -2.04 10.56
C ARG A 75 -7.99 -3.11 11.56
N PRO A 76 -8.68 -4.18 11.11
CA PRO A 76 -9.11 -5.27 12.00
C PRO A 76 -7.94 -6.09 12.54
#